data_AF-A0A5B8U380-F1
#
_entry.id   AF-A0A5B8U380-F1
#
_cell.length_a   1.000
_cell.length_b   1.000
_cell.length_c   1.000
_cell.angle_alpha   90.00
_cell.angle_beta   90.00
_cell.angle_gamma   90.00
#
_symmetry.space_group_name_H-M   'P 1'
#
loop_
_entity.id
_entity.type
_entity.pdbx_description
1 polymer ?
#
loop_
_entity_poly.entity_id
_entity_poly.type
_entity_poly.pdbx_seq_one_letter_code
_entity_poly.pdbx_strand_id
1 'polypeptide(L)' 'MTALQYDSRRRRLWIAGQRCHHGATGALLSAAAGAVLLATRAHVAGLGAVLAAGGVLMAHDWHDRGVWFQPGHQHDG' A
#
# COMPACT_ATOMS: atom_id res chain seq x y z
N MET A 1 -4.74 22.97 1.60
CA MET A 1 -4.58 21.54 1.27
C MET A 1 -4.89 20.72 2.52
N THR A 2 -5.92 19.87 2.51
CA THR A 2 -6.19 18.96 3.63
C THR A 2 -5.22 17.79 3.57
N ALA A 3 -4.52 17.52 4.66
CA ALA A 3 -3.52 16.43 4.72
C ALA A 3 -4.13 15.04 4.61
N LEU A 4 -5.38 14.87 5.06
CA LEU A 4 -6.13 13.62 5.07
C LEU A 4 -7.54 13.87 4.53
N GLN A 5 -7.99 13.02 3.62
CA GLN A 5 -9.35 13.07 3.07
C GLN A 5 -9.90 11.64 3.00
N TYR A 6 -11.15 11.46 3.44
CA TYR A 6 -11.80 10.15 3.44
C TYR A 6 -13.21 10.27 2.84
N ASP A 7 -13.48 9.47 1.82
CA ASP A 7 -14.82 9.28 1.26
C ASP A 7 -15.40 7.98 1.85
N SER A 8 -16.35 8.13 2.76
CA SER A 8 -17.01 7.00 3.42
C SER A 8 -17.96 6.22 2.51
N ARG A 9 -18.50 6.85 1.46
CA ARG A 9 -19.41 6.19 0.52
C ARG A 9 -18.66 5.19 -0.35
N ARG A 10 -17.52 5.62 -0.88
CA ARG A 10 -16.65 4.77 -1.71
C ARG A 10 -15.56 4.05 -0.91
N ARG A 11 -15.45 4.31 0.40
CA ARG A 11 -14.40 3.81 1.30
C ARG A 11 -12.99 4.11 0.78
N ARG A 12 -12.79 5.33 0.27
CA ARG A 12 -11.51 5.77 -0.32
C ARG A 12 -10.79 6.74 0.61
N LEU A 13 -9.49 6.56 0.75
CA LEU A 13 -8.62 7.40 1.57
C LEU A 13 -7.62 8.12 0.67
N TRP A 14 -7.37 9.39 0.94
CA TRP A 14 -6.27 10.15 0.37
C TRP A 14 -5.39 10.74 1.48
N ILE A 15 -4.08 10.68 1.25
CA ILE A 15 -3.05 11.30 2.09
C ILE A 15 -2.26 12.25 1.20
N ALA A 16 -2.17 13.52 1.61
CA ALA A 16 -1.50 14.58 0.84
C ALA A 16 -1.94 14.64 -0.64
N GLY A 17 -3.23 14.40 -0.89
CA GLY A 17 -3.82 14.40 -2.24
C GLY A 17 -3.58 13.12 -3.06
N GLN A 18 -2.84 12.13 -2.55
CA GLN A 18 -2.64 10.83 -3.19
C GLN A 18 -3.64 9.80 -2.67
N ARG A 19 -4.26 9.03 -3.57
CA ARG A 19 -5.20 7.97 -3.17
C ARG A 19 -4.42 6.77 -2.64
N CYS A 20 -4.83 6.27 -1.47
CA CYS A 20 -4.29 5.04 -0.92
C CYS A 20 -5.02 3.83 -1.52
N HIS A 21 -4.25 2.97 -2.19
CA HIS A 21 -4.71 1.68 -2.69
C HIS A 21 -4.18 0.56 -1.78
N HIS A 22 -4.97 -0.49 -1.59
CA HIS A 22 -4.53 -1.62 -0.78
C HIS A 22 -3.30 -2.27 -1.42
N GLY A 23 -3.28 -2.39 -2.74
CA GLY A 23 -2.13 -2.94 -3.44
C GLY A 23 -0.88 -2.07 -3.36
N ALA A 24 -1.01 -0.75 -3.45
CA ALA A 24 0.11 0.19 -3.26
C ALA A 24 0.67 0.10 -1.83
N THR A 25 -0.20 0.06 -0.82
CA THR A 25 0.20 -0.15 0.58
C THR A 25 0.88 -1.50 0.76
N GLY A 26 0.34 -2.57 0.16
CA GLY A 26 0.92 -3.91 0.20
C GLY A 26 2.32 -3.97 -0.41
N ALA A 27 2.54 -3.28 -1.54
CA ALA A 27 3.84 -3.18 -2.20
C ALA A 27 4.87 -2.46 -1.32
N LEU A 28 4.50 -1.35 -0.69
CA LEU A 28 5.38 -0.63 0.23
C LEU A 28 5.74 -1.47 1.46
N LEU A 29 4.77 -2.15 2.07
CA LEU A 29 5.00 -3.02 3.22
C LEU A 29 5.93 -4.18 2.86
N SER A 30 5.69 -4.85 1.73
CA SER A 30 6.50 -5.97 1.25
C SER A 30 7.93 -5.53 0.94
N ALA A 31 8.08 -4.40 0.25
CA ALA A 31 9.39 -3.85 -0.09
C ALA A 31 10.18 -3.46 1.16
N ALA A 32 9.55 -2.76 2.12
CA ALA A 32 10.20 -2.37 3.37
C ALA A 32 10.60 -3.58 4.21
N ALA A 33 9.69 -4.55 4.41
CA ALA A 33 9.98 -5.76 5.17
C ALA A 33 11.09 -6.59 4.51
N GLY A 34 11.04 -6.76 3.19
CA GLY A 34 12.07 -7.45 2.42
C GLY A 34 13.44 -6.76 2.50
N ALA A 35 13.47 -5.42 2.37
CA ALA A 35 14.70 -4.65 2.51
C ALA A 35 15.32 -4.80 3.91
N VAL A 36 14.52 -4.74 4.97
CA VAL A 36 15.00 -4.94 6.35
C VAL A 36 15.50 -6.36 6.56
N LEU A 37 14.78 -7.37 6.06
CA LEU A 37 15.20 -8.78 6.12
C LEU A 37 16.58 -8.98 5.46
N LEU A 38 16.76 -8.42 4.26
CA LEU A 38 18.01 -8.49 3.52
C LEU A 38 19.15 -7.73 4.22
N ALA A 39 18.87 -6.56 4.78
CA ALA A 39 19.88 -5.68 5.37
C ALA A 39 20.34 -6.10 6.77
N THR A 40 19.45 -6.69 7.57
CA THR A 40 19.70 -6.89 9.02
C THR A 40 19.77 -8.34 9.45
N ARG A 41 19.25 -9.29 8.65
CA ARG A 41 18.96 -10.67 9.09
C ARG A 41 18.21 -10.74 10.44
N ALA A 42 17.50 -9.68 10.82
CA ALA A 42 16.75 -9.58 12.06
C ALA A 42 15.49 -10.47 12.02
N HIS A 43 14.85 -10.63 13.19
CA HIS A 43 13.68 -11.48 13.48
C HIS A 43 12.81 -11.80 12.26
N VAL A 44 13.12 -12.96 11.64
CA VAL A 44 12.57 -13.41 10.36
C VAL A 44 11.05 -13.64 10.43
N ALA A 45 10.55 -14.06 11.59
CA ALA A 45 9.14 -14.39 11.78
C ALA A 45 8.23 -13.15 11.66
N GLY A 46 8.56 -12.06 12.35
CA GLY A 46 7.74 -10.85 12.33
C GLY A 46 7.76 -10.15 10.96
N LEU A 47 8.94 -9.99 10.38
CA LEU A 47 9.10 -9.37 9.06
C LEU A 47 8.54 -10.26 7.93
N GLY A 48 8.67 -11.59 8.05
CA GLY A 48 8.06 -12.54 7.13
C GLY A 48 6.53 -12.43 7.11
N ALA A 49 5.90 -12.24 8.27
CA ALA A 49 4.45 -12.00 8.34
C ALA A 49 4.04 -10.68 7.67
N VAL A 50 4.81 -9.61 7.85
CA VAL A 50 4.55 -8.31 7.19
C VAL A 50 4.69 -8.45 5.67
N LEU A 51 5.73 -9.14 5.20
CA LEU A 51 5.95 -9.39 3.77
C LEU A 51 4.80 -10.21 3.17
N ALA A 52 4.35 -11.26 3.86
CA ALA A 52 3.21 -12.06 3.42
C ALA A 52 1.90 -11.25 3.39
N ALA A 53 1.62 -10.46 4.43
CA ALA A 53 0.44 -9.60 4.49
C ALA A 53 0.46 -8.55 3.37
N GLY A 54 1.61 -7.94 3.10
CA GLY A 54 1.78 -7.03 1.97
C GLY A 54 1.50 -7.70 0.63
N GLY A 55 1.99 -8.93 0.44
CA GLY A 55 1.70 -9.74 -0.75
C GLY A 55 0.21 -10.05 -0.92
N VAL A 56 -0.51 -10.37 0.16
CA VAL A 56 -1.97 -10.58 0.12
C VAL A 56 -2.71 -9.30 -0.28
N LEU A 57 -2.31 -8.14 0.24
CA LEU A 57 -2.89 -6.85 -0.15
C LEU A 57 -2.64 -6.52 -1.63
N MET A 58 -1.43 -6.79 -2.12
CA MET A 58 -1.11 -6.68 -3.55
C MET A 58 -1.98 -7.60 -4.41
N ALA A 59 -2.14 -8.86 -3.98
CA ALA A 59 -2.96 -9.84 -4.71
C ALA A 59 -4.44 -9.44 -4.71
N HIS A 60 -4.96 -8.94 -3.59
CA HIS A 60 -6.36 -8.52 -3.44
C HIS A 60 -6.73 -7.42 -4.45
N ASP A 61 -5.80 -6.52 -4.72
CA ASP A 61 -6.02 -5.31 -5.53
C ASP A 61 -5.28 -5.36 -6.89
N TRP A 62 -4.82 -6.56 -7.30
CA TRP A 62 -3.91 -6.74 -8.45
C TRP A 62 -4.51 -6.29 -9.78
N HIS A 63 -5.83 -6.31 -9.90
CA HIS A 63 -6.55 -5.81 -11.06
C HIS A 63 -6.22 -4.33 -11.33
N ASP A 64 -6.08 -3.51 -10.27
CA ASP A 64 -5.89 -2.07 -10.35
C ASP A 64 -4.40 -1.66 -10.30
N ARG A 65 -3.48 -2.62 -10.49
CA ARG A 65 -2.02 -2.39 -10.37
C ARG A 65 -1.46 -1.25 -11.22
N GLY A 66 -2.10 -0.93 -12.35
CA GLY A 66 -1.70 0.16 -13.22
C GLY A 66 -1.86 1.56 -12.60
N VAL A 67 -2.74 1.70 -11.59
CA VAL A 67 -3.08 2.99 -10.98
C VAL A 67 -2.61 3.13 -9.52
N TRP A 68 -2.02 2.07 -8.94
CA TRP A 68 -1.57 2.04 -7.54
C TRP A 68 -0.71 3.24 -7.14
N PHE A 69 0.14 3.71 -8.03
CA PHE A 69 1.06 4.83 -7.79
C PHE A 69 0.78 6.03 -8.71
N GLN A 70 -0.38 6.06 -9.37
CA GLN A 70 -0.70 7.18 -10.25
C GLN A 70 -0.82 8.47 -9.41
N PRO A 71 -0.11 9.55 -9.77
CA PRO A 71 -0.08 10.74 -8.96
C PRO A 71 -1.39 11.51 -9.01
N GLY A 72 -1.74 12.10 -7.87
CA GLY A 72 -2.75 13.15 -7.76
C GLY A 72 -4.09 12.65 -7.23
N HIS A 73 -5.08 13.55 -7.23
CA HIS A 73 -6.43 13.26 -6.76
C HIS A 73 -7.15 12.44 -7.84
N GLN A 74 -6.91 11.12 -7.82
CA GLN A 74 -7.48 10.15 -8.74
C GLN A 74 -9.02 10.14 -8.61
N HIS A 75 -9.70 10.84 -9.51
CA HIS A 75 -11.16 10.85 -9.61
C HIS A 75 -11.61 9.76 -10.58
N ASP A 76 -11.67 8.52 -10.10
CA ASP A 76 -12.41 7.52 -10.86
C ASP A 76 -13.88 7.76 -10.59
N GLY A 77 -14.61 8.18 -11.64
CA GLY A 77 -16.03 8.54 -11.67
C GLY A 77 -16.96 7.56 -10.99
#